data_AF-A0AAX6HAB0-F1
#
_entry.id   AF-A0AAX6HAB0-F1
#
_cell.length_a   1.000
_cell.length_b   1.000
_cell.length_c   1.000
_cell.angle_alpha   90.00
_cell.angle_beta   90.00
_cell.angle_gamma   90.00
#
_symmetry.space_group_name_H-M   'P 1'
#
loop_
_entity.id
_entity.type
_entity.pdbx_description
1 polymer ?
#
loop_
_entity_poly.entity_id
_entity_poly.type
_entity_poly.pdbx_seq_one_letter_code
_entity_poly.pdbx_strand_id
1 'polypeptide(L)'
;MLGKASEGCDVYSFGILLLELASGRRPIERVTRRLKRTITEWALPLARERRLEEVADPKLRGDYVRAEMRRVVTVAMASAQRAPERRPTMLEVVALLKGEDDGKLLELENSEMFREEAAAFSGADGS
;
A
#
# COMPACT_ATOMS: atom_id res chain seq x y z
N MET A 1 19.27 -18.16 -0.17
CA MET A 1 19.69 -17.12 0.79
C MET A 1 18.57 -16.96 1.81
N LEU A 2 18.79 -17.27 3.09
CA LEU A 2 17.89 -16.77 4.12
C LEU A 2 17.99 -15.24 4.10
N GLY A 3 16.86 -14.55 3.93
CA GLY A 3 16.82 -13.09 3.90
C GLY A 3 17.42 -12.55 5.19
N LYS A 4 18.43 -11.69 5.07
CA LYS A 4 19.02 -11.00 6.21
C LYS A 4 17.94 -10.11 6.82
N ALA A 5 17.56 -10.37 8.07
CA ALA A 5 16.68 -9.48 8.81
C ALA A 5 17.27 -8.06 8.80
N SER A 6 16.42 -7.08 8.53
CA SER A 6 16.77 -5.66 8.51
C SER A 6 15.58 -4.85 9.01
N GLU A 7 15.82 -3.63 9.48
CA GLU A 7 14.75 -2.70 9.86
C GLU A 7 13.74 -2.52 8.73
N GLY A 8 14.21 -2.51 7.47
CA GLY A 8 13.34 -2.44 6.30
C GLY A 8 12.40 -3.65 6.15
N CYS A 9 12.80 -4.85 6.59
CA CYS A 9 11.92 -6.03 6.61
C CYS A 9 10.80 -5.89 7.64
N ASP A 10 11.09 -5.28 8.79
CA ASP A 10 10.10 -5.02 9.84
C ASP A 10 9.11 -3.95 9.37
N VAL A 11 9.59 -2.87 8.75
CA VAL A 11 8.74 -1.84 8.13
C VAL A 11 7.83 -2.45 7.07
N TYR A 12 8.37 -3.31 6.20
CA TYR A 12 7.57 -3.98 5.17
C TYR A 12 6.46 -4.83 5.78
N SER A 13 6.81 -5.66 6.76
CA SER A 13 5.85 -6.56 7.41
C SER A 13 4.78 -5.78 8.17
N PHE A 14 5.15 -4.66 8.78
CA PHE A 14 4.19 -3.74 9.40
C PHE A 14 3.25 -3.09 8.37
N GLY A 15 3.77 -2.68 7.20
CA GLY A 15 2.93 -2.18 6.10
C GLY A 15 1.91 -3.21 5.63
N ILE A 16 2.29 -4.49 5.52
CA ILE A 16 1.36 -5.58 5.21
C ILE A 16 0.30 -5.73 6.31
N LEU A 17 0.70 -5.71 7.58
CA LEU A 17 -0.23 -5.79 8.71
C LEU A 17 -1.23 -4.63 8.70
N LEU A 18 -0.80 -3.41 8.40
CA LEU A 18 -1.71 -2.26 8.28
C LEU A 18 -2.74 -2.46 7.16
N LEU A 19 -2.35 -3.02 6.01
CA LEU A 19 -3.29 -3.36 4.94
C LEU A 19 -4.26 -4.47 5.38
N GLU A 20 -3.80 -5.48 6.12
CA GLU A 20 -4.68 -6.52 6.68
C GLU A 20 -5.72 -5.93 7.62
N LEU A 21 -5.30 -5.03 8.53
CA LEU A 21 -6.19 -4.37 9.49
C LEU A 21 -7.18 -3.44 8.79
N ALA A 22 -6.72 -2.64 7.84
CA ALA A 22 -7.56 -1.69 7.12
C ALA A 22 -8.63 -2.39 6.28
N SER A 23 -8.32 -3.55 5.70
CA SER A 23 -9.18 -4.23 4.71
C SER A 23 -9.87 -5.49 5.20
N GLY A 24 -9.46 -6.05 6.33
CA GLY A 24 -9.92 -7.35 6.82
C GLY A 24 -9.52 -8.52 5.93
N ARG A 25 -8.58 -8.31 4.98
CA ARG A 25 -8.13 -9.32 4.01
C ARG A 25 -6.84 -10.00 4.47
N ARG A 26 -6.60 -11.19 3.94
CA ARG A 26 -5.33 -11.91 4.13
C ARG A 26 -4.24 -11.30 3.24
N PRO A 27 -2.95 -11.37 3.64
CA PRO A 27 -1.83 -10.86 2.85
C PRO A 27 -1.69 -11.50 1.47
N ILE A 28 -2.12 -12.76 1.37
CA ILE A 28 -2.07 -13.56 0.16
C ILE A 28 -3.43 -14.23 -0.03
N GLU A 29 -4.10 -13.88 -1.12
CA GLU A 29 -5.37 -14.46 -1.51
C GLU A 29 -5.14 -15.49 -2.64
N ARG A 30 -5.81 -16.65 -2.55
CA ARG A 30 -5.85 -17.61 -3.65
C ARG A 30 -6.99 -17.22 -4.58
N VAL A 31 -6.67 -16.61 -5.72
CA VAL A 31 -7.65 -16.21 -6.74
C VAL A 31 -8.11 -17.43 -7.54
N THR A 32 -7.19 -18.34 -7.88
CA THR A 32 -7.49 -19.64 -8.49
C THR A 32 -6.61 -20.72 -7.89
N ARG A 33 -6.73 -21.98 -8.35
CA ARG A 33 -5.83 -23.06 -7.93
C ARG A 33 -4.35 -22.76 -8.21
N ARG A 34 -4.06 -21.95 -9.24
CA ARG A 34 -2.69 -21.62 -9.69
C ARG A 34 -2.29 -20.17 -9.42
N LEU A 35 -3.26 -19.26 -9.32
CA LEU A 35 -3.02 -17.83 -9.13
C LEU A 35 -3.18 -17.42 -7.67
N LYS A 36 -2.12 -16.84 -7.11
CA LYS A 36 -2.14 -16.11 -5.85
C LYS A 36 -1.94 -14.63 -6.15
N ARG A 37 -2.59 -13.78 -5.37
CA ARG A 37 -2.44 -12.33 -5.45
C ARG A 37 -2.08 -11.80 -4.06
N THR A 38 -1.10 -10.92 -3.96
CA THR A 38 -0.77 -10.27 -2.70
C THR A 38 -1.77 -9.15 -2.39
N ILE A 39 -1.89 -8.79 -1.11
CA ILE A 39 -2.74 -7.68 -0.68
C ILE A 39 -2.29 -6.34 -1.31
N THR A 40 -0.99 -6.17 -1.52
CA THR A 40 -0.42 -4.98 -2.20
C THR A 40 -0.75 -4.95 -3.69
N GLU A 41 -0.73 -6.09 -4.40
CA GLU A 41 -1.14 -6.18 -5.80
C GLU A 41 -2.63 -5.86 -5.99
N TRP A 42 -3.46 -6.20 -5.00
CA TRP A 42 -4.87 -5.82 -5.01
C TRP A 42 -5.09 -4.33 -4.68
N ALA A 43 -4.38 -3.78 -3.70
CA ALA A 43 -4.59 -2.41 -3.24
C ALA A 43 -3.96 -1.35 -4.16
N LEU A 44 -2.86 -1.68 -4.86
CA LEU A 44 -2.15 -0.74 -5.73
C LEU A 44 -3.02 -0.03 -6.79
N PRO A 45 -3.88 -0.71 -7.57
CA PRO A 45 -4.75 -0.02 -8.52
C PRO A 45 -5.70 0.97 -7.83
N LEU A 46 -6.30 0.59 -6.69
CA LEU A 46 -7.16 1.49 -5.91
C LEU A 46 -6.39 2.73 -5.43
N ALA A 47 -5.14 2.54 -5.03
CA ALA A 47 -4.28 3.63 -4.59
C ALA A 47 -3.92 4.59 -5.74
N ARG A 48 -3.60 4.06 -6.93
CA ARG A 48 -3.34 4.85 -8.14
C ARG A 48 -4.55 5.65 -8.61
N GLU A 49 -5.74 5.05 -8.51
CA GLU A 49 -7.02 5.70 -8.83
C GLU A 49 -7.51 6.65 -7.73
N ARG A 50 -6.73 6.85 -6.65
CA ARG A 50 -7.10 7.64 -5.46
C ARG A 50 -8.39 7.17 -4.77
N ARG A 51 -8.75 5.90 -4.95
CA ARG A 51 -9.91 5.22 -4.37
C ARG A 51 -9.53 4.47 -3.08
N LEU A 52 -8.71 5.09 -2.24
CA LEU A 52 -8.17 4.47 -1.02
C LEU A 52 -9.25 4.08 -0.01
N GLU A 53 -10.41 4.73 -0.03
CA GLU A 53 -11.55 4.38 0.82
C GLU A 53 -12.14 3.00 0.51
N GLU A 54 -11.94 2.48 -0.72
CA GLU A 54 -12.39 1.14 -1.11
C GLU A 54 -11.53 0.02 -0.56
N VAL A 55 -10.41 0.37 0.08
CA VAL A 55 -9.58 -0.58 0.82
C VAL A 55 -10.25 -0.95 2.15
N ALA A 56 -11.13 -0.11 2.69
CA ALA A 56 -11.73 -0.29 4.01
C ALA A 56 -12.49 -1.64 4.14
N ASP A 57 -12.32 -2.30 5.29
CA ASP A 57 -13.04 -3.54 5.60
C ASP A 57 -14.55 -3.30 5.54
N PRO A 58 -15.30 -4.04 4.69
CA PRO A 58 -16.75 -3.93 4.61
C PRO A 58 -17.47 -4.12 5.95
N LYS A 59 -16.86 -4.82 6.92
CA LYS A 59 -17.38 -5.00 8.27
C LYS A 59 -17.42 -3.72 9.09
N LEU A 60 -16.61 -2.71 8.74
CA LEU A 60 -16.67 -1.38 9.36
C LEU A 60 -17.94 -0.64 8.95
N ARG A 61 -18.60 -0.99 7.83
CA ARG A 61 -19.88 -0.39 7.38
C ARG A 61 -19.84 1.14 7.29
N GLY A 62 -18.68 1.70 6.95
CA GLY A 62 -18.47 3.15 6.89
C GLY A 62 -18.21 3.82 8.24
N ASP A 63 -18.13 3.06 9.34
CA ASP A 63 -17.82 3.56 10.69
C ASP A 63 -16.32 3.74 10.87
N TYR A 64 -15.77 4.74 10.17
CA TYR A 64 -14.38 5.17 10.27
C TYR A 64 -14.25 6.61 9.75
N VAL A 65 -13.22 7.31 10.21
CA VAL A 65 -12.86 8.62 9.67
C VAL A 65 -12.14 8.44 8.35
N ARG A 66 -12.74 8.91 7.24
CA ARG A 66 -12.19 8.74 5.88
C ARG A 66 -10.76 9.25 5.73
N ALA A 67 -10.44 10.40 6.33
CA ALA A 67 -9.10 10.97 6.31
C ALA A 67 -8.07 10.04 7.00
N GLU A 68 -8.44 9.45 8.13
CA GLU A 68 -7.58 8.52 8.86
C GLU A 68 -7.41 7.20 8.10
N MET A 69 -8.48 6.69 7.47
CA MET A 69 -8.39 5.51 6.60
C MET A 69 -7.43 5.77 5.42
N ARG A 70 -7.55 6.92 4.76
CA ARG A 70 -6.64 7.32 3.69
C ARG A 70 -5.19 7.36 4.18
N ARG A 71 -4.94 8.00 5.33
CA ARG A 71 -3.62 8.07 5.97
C ARG A 71 -3.05 6.67 6.23
N VAL A 72 -3.83 5.79 6.86
CA VAL A 72 -3.41 4.40 7.15
C VAL A 72 -3.02 3.67 5.88
N VAL A 73 -3.85 3.71 4.84
CA VAL A 73 -3.59 3.00 3.58
C VAL A 73 -2.38 3.58 2.85
N THR A 74 -2.24 4.91 2.79
CA THR A 74 -1.06 5.56 2.19
C THR A 74 0.23 5.14 2.89
N VAL A 75 0.27 5.20 4.22
CA VAL A 75 1.44 4.77 5.01
C VAL A 75 1.72 3.29 4.79
N ALA A 76 0.68 2.44 4.81
CA ALA A 76 0.83 1.01 4.61
C ALA A 76 1.43 0.67 3.24
N MET A 77 0.96 1.31 2.17
CA MET A 77 1.50 1.15 0.81
C MET A 77 2.96 1.62 0.73
N ALA A 78 3.29 2.74 1.36
CA ALA A 78 4.66 3.26 1.40
C ALA A 78 5.63 2.34 2.14
N SER A 79 5.21 1.79 3.28
CA SER A 79 5.96 0.79 4.04
C SER A 79 6.12 -0.54 3.29
N ALA A 80 5.12 -0.95 2.52
CA ALA A 80 5.11 -2.21 1.76
C ALA A 80 5.77 -2.10 0.36
N GLN A 81 6.55 -1.05 0.09
CA GLN A 81 7.28 -0.92 -1.17
C GLN A 81 8.31 -2.03 -1.36
N ARG A 82 8.49 -2.47 -2.62
CA ARG A 82 9.47 -3.50 -2.97
C ARG A 82 10.91 -3.05 -2.70
N ALA A 83 11.23 -1.79 -3.03
CA ALA A 83 12.53 -1.17 -2.80
C ALA A 83 12.67 -0.74 -1.33
N PRO A 84 13.55 -1.38 -0.52
CA PRO A 84 13.68 -1.07 0.91
C PRO A 84 14.06 0.38 1.21
N GLU A 85 14.89 0.99 0.36
CA GLU A 85 15.37 2.37 0.45
C GLU A 85 14.28 3.42 0.24
N ARG A 86 13.14 3.03 -0.33
CA ARG A 86 11.98 3.92 -0.50
C ARG A 86 11.00 3.83 0.67
N ARG A 87 11.19 2.89 1.59
CA ARG A 87 10.31 2.71 2.74
C ARG A 87 10.62 3.79 3.79
N PRO A 88 9.60 4.35 4.46
CA PRO A 88 9.83 5.19 5.63
C PRO A 88 10.52 4.40 6.76
N THR A 89 11.21 5.08 7.65
CA THR A 89 11.65 4.46 8.92
C THR A 89 10.45 4.19 9.83
N MET A 90 10.59 3.28 10.81
CA MET A 90 9.50 3.05 11.77
C MET A 90 9.12 4.30 12.57
N LEU A 91 10.06 5.21 12.82
CA LEU A 91 9.78 6.49 13.47
C LEU A 91 8.85 7.36 12.60
N GLU A 92 9.15 7.43 11.30
CA GLU A 92 8.34 8.17 10.32
C GLU A 92 6.95 7.53 10.16
N VAL A 93 6.86 6.20 10.14
CA VAL A 93 5.58 5.48 10.12
C VAL A 93 4.70 5.92 11.30
N VAL A 94 5.26 5.96 12.51
CA VAL A 94 4.52 6.40 13.71
C VAL A 94 4.08 7.85 13.60
N ALA A 95 4.97 8.77 13.21
CA ALA A 95 4.65 10.19 13.07
C ALA A 95 3.55 10.42 12.01
N LEU A 96 3.66 9.75 10.86
CA LEU A 96 2.67 9.82 9.79
C LEU A 96 1.29 9.31 10.23
N LEU A 97 1.24 8.18 10.95
CA LEU A 97 0.00 7.61 11.47
C LEU A 97 -0.65 8.48 12.56
N LYS A 98 0.13 9.21 13.34
CA LYS A 98 -0.38 10.13 14.37
C LYS A 98 -0.85 11.48 13.83
N GLY A 99 -0.61 11.78 12.55
CA GLY A 99 -0.91 13.11 12.02
C GLY A 99 0.11 14.18 12.36
N GLU A 100 1.33 13.80 12.71
CA GLU A 100 2.39 14.75 13.10
C GLU A 100 3.13 15.33 11.87
N ASP A 101 3.01 14.71 10.69
CA ASP A 101 3.70 15.12 9.45
C ASP A 101 2.80 15.03 8.20
N ASP A 102 1.85 15.94 8.10
CA ASP A 102 0.93 16.01 6.95
C ASP A 102 1.63 16.41 5.64
N GLY A 103 2.73 17.17 5.72
CA GLY A 103 3.53 17.54 4.55
C GLY A 103 4.11 16.30 3.86
N LYS A 104 4.77 15.43 4.63
CA LYS A 104 5.29 14.17 4.12
C LYS A 104 4.20 13.21 3.66
N LEU A 105 3.03 13.20 4.30
CA LEU A 105 1.90 12.41 3.84
C LEU A 105 1.48 12.82 2.42
N LEU A 106 1.39 14.13 2.15
CA LEU A 106 1.07 14.66 0.82
C LEU A 106 2.16 14.32 -0.21
N GLU A 107 3.43 14.35 0.17
CA GLU A 107 4.53 13.92 -0.70
C GLU A 107 4.40 12.44 -1.07
N LEU A 108 4.07 11.58 -0.10
CA LEU A 108 3.83 10.16 -0.35
C LEU A 108 2.67 9.95 -1.31
N GLU A 109 1.53 10.61 -1.08
CA GLU A 109 0.34 10.53 -1.95
C GLU A 109 0.62 10.96 -3.40
N ASN A 110 1.58 11.87 -3.62
CA ASN A 110 1.96 12.35 -4.95
C ASN A 110 3.20 11.63 -5.54
N SER A 111 3.74 10.63 -4.82
CA SER A 111 4.92 9.89 -5.25
C SER A 111 4.65 9.03 -6.50
N GLU A 112 5.73 8.62 -7.17
CA GLU A 112 5.68 7.73 -8.35
C GLU A 112 4.93 6.43 -8.11
N MET A 113 4.87 5.98 -6.86
CA MET A 113 4.15 4.78 -6.47
C MET A 113 2.66 4.85 -6.84
N PHE A 114 2.05 6.03 -6.69
CA PHE A 114 0.64 6.27 -6.97
C PHE A 114 0.41 6.96 -8.31
N ARG A 115 1.46 7.26 -9.08
CA ARG A 115 1.30 7.65 -10.48
C ARG A 115 0.92 6.42 -11.30
N GLU A 116 -0.08 6.57 -12.18
CA GLU A 116 -0.34 5.59 -13.23
C GLU A 116 0.90 5.53 -14.14
N GLU A 117 1.45 4.34 -14.35
CA GLU A 117 2.31 4.11 -15.51
C GLU A 117 1.41 4.29 -16.74
N ALA A 118 1.54 5.43 -17.41
CA ALA A 118 0.91 5.66 -18.69
C ALA A 118 1.35 4.54 -19.65
N ALA A 119 0.42 3.61 -19.91
CA ALA A 119 0.41 2.58 -20.95
C ALA A 119 1.75 2.34 -21.68
N ALA A 120 2.61 1.49 -21.13
CA ALA A 120 3.59 0.76 -21.93
C ALA A 120 2.89 -0.40 -22.66
N PHE A 121 1.97 -0.08 -23.57
CA PHE A 121 1.51 -1.00 -24.61
C PHE A 121 1.09 -0.19 -25.85
N SER A 122 2.05 0.49 -26.46
CA SER A 122 1.94 0.82 -27.88
C SER A 122 2.18 -0.47 -28.66
N GLY A 123 1.13 -0.96 -29.31
CA GLY A 123 1.11 -2.24 -30.01
C GLY A 123 2.24 -2.41 -31.02
N ALA A 124 2.73 -3.64 -31.09
CA ALA A 124 3.66 -4.11 -32.12
C ALA A 124 2.99 -5.29 -32.83
N ASP A 125 1.87 -5.01 -33.49
CA ASP A 125 1.09 -6.00 -34.22
C ASP A 125 0.50 -5.30 -35.45
N GLY A 126 1.32 -5.11 -36.48
CA GLY A 126 0.86 -4.41 -37.68
C GLY A 126 1.92 -4.23 -38.75
N SER A 127 2.50 -5.33 -39.26
CA SER A 127 2.92 -5.54 -40.66
C SER A 127 3.36 -7.00 -40.84
#